data_AF-A0A357R408-F1
#
_entry.id   AF-A0A357R408-F1
#
_cell.length_a   1.000
_cell.length_b   1.000
_cell.length_c   1.000
_cell.angle_alpha   90.00
_cell.angle_beta   90.00
_cell.angle_gamma   90.00
#
_symmetry.space_group_name_H-M   'P 1'
#
loop_
_entity.id
_entity.type
_entity.pdbx_description
1 polymer ?
#
loop_
_entity_poly.entity_id
_entity_poly.type
_entity_poly.pdbx_seq_one_letter_code
_entity_poly.pdbx_strand_id
1 'polypeptide(L)'
;MPLQQAGDPGPQTGVRTIFAFVEGQPVSAAADYLVLEVGGLGFRIFVPPSKIEELAAKPLVRLHIHMVVREDSINLYGFASEAELTAFRQLITVSGIG
;
A
#
# COMPACT_ATOMS: atom_id res chain seq x y z
N MET A 1 -4.35 35.61 33.71
CA MET A 1 -4.21 34.30 33.04
C MET A 1 -4.79 34.43 31.63
N PRO A 2 -4.00 34.66 30.57
CA PRO A 2 -4.51 34.61 29.21
C PRO A 2 -4.54 33.15 28.70
N LEU A 3 -5.63 32.78 28.04
CA LEU A 3 -5.74 31.55 27.26
C LEU A 3 -4.82 31.68 26.04
N GLN A 4 -3.69 30.99 26.08
CA GLN A 4 -2.78 30.88 24.96
C GLN A 4 -3.47 30.11 23.83
N GLN A 5 -3.66 30.80 22.71
CA GLN A 5 -4.16 30.21 21.46
C GLN A 5 -3.20 29.11 21.01
N ALA A 6 -3.63 27.85 21.10
CA ALA A 6 -2.99 26.76 20.37
C ALA A 6 -3.32 26.98 18.89
N GLY A 7 -2.29 27.25 18.09
CA GLY A 7 -2.41 27.44 16.66
C GLY A 7 -3.15 26.27 16.03
N ASP A 8 -4.11 26.60 15.18
CA ASP A 8 -4.72 25.66 14.25
C ASP A 8 -3.59 24.99 13.45
N PRO A 9 -3.41 23.65 13.51
CA PRO A 9 -2.50 22.99 12.60
C PRO A 9 -3.08 23.19 11.20
N GLY A 10 -2.46 24.08 10.43
CA GLY A 10 -2.85 24.37 9.06
C GLY A 10 -3.08 23.09 8.26
N PRO A 11 -3.91 23.14 7.20
CA PRO A 11 -4.32 21.95 6.48
C PRO A 11 -3.07 21.18 6.05
N GLN A 12 -2.85 20.04 6.70
CA GLN A 12 -1.85 19.09 6.24
C GLN A 12 -2.35 18.70 4.85
N THR A 13 -1.64 19.14 3.80
CA THR A 13 -1.86 18.69 2.42
C THR A 13 -1.50 17.21 2.39
N GLY A 14 -2.39 16.41 2.98
CA GLY A 14 -2.18 15.01 3.24
C GLY A 14 -2.15 14.30 1.91
N VAL A 15 -1.14 13.45 1.74
CA VAL A 15 -1.13 12.44 0.68
C VAL A 15 -2.49 11.74 0.71
N ARG A 16 -3.34 12.00 -0.28
CA ARG A 16 -4.67 11.42 -0.36
C ARG A 16 -4.52 9.95 -0.74
N THR A 17 -4.41 9.11 0.28
CA THR A 17 -4.32 7.66 0.10
C THR A 17 -5.73 7.14 -0.17
N ILE A 18 -5.94 6.55 -1.34
CA ILE A 18 -7.25 5.97 -1.71
C ILE A 18 -7.43 4.58 -1.08
N PHE A 19 -6.38 3.77 -1.09
CA PHE A 19 -6.39 2.40 -0.56
C PHE A 19 -5.47 2.28 0.64
N ALA A 20 -6.03 2.03 1.82
CA ALA A 20 -5.24 1.76 3.03
C ALA A 20 -4.78 0.29 3.08
N PHE A 21 -5.70 -0.62 2.80
CA PHE A 21 -5.43 -2.05 2.68
C PHE A 21 -6.41 -2.68 1.71
N VAL A 22 -6.05 -3.87 1.20
CA VAL A 22 -6.93 -4.74 0.44
C VAL A 22 -6.91 -6.10 1.11
N GLU A 23 -8.10 -6.66 1.36
CA GLU A 23 -8.27 -8.02 1.87
C GLU A 23 -9.05 -8.84 0.86
N GLY A 24 -8.49 -9.97 0.43
CA GLY A 24 -9.05 -10.78 -0.65
C GLY A 24 -8.42 -12.15 -0.76
N GLN A 25 -8.98 -12.97 -1.64
CA GLN A 25 -8.47 -14.31 -1.91
C GLN A 25 -7.41 -14.25 -3.01
N PRO A 26 -6.23 -14.86 -2.84
CA PRO A 26 -5.27 -15.01 -3.92
C PRO A 26 -5.84 -15.89 -5.03
N VAL A 27 -5.92 -15.35 -6.25
CA VAL A 27 -6.43 -16.09 -7.42
C VAL A 27 -5.37 -16.31 -8.49
N SER A 28 -4.28 -15.55 -8.47
CA SER A 28 -3.13 -15.72 -9.37
C SER A 28 -1.87 -15.10 -8.76
N ALA A 29 -0.71 -15.67 -9.10
CA ALA A 29 0.60 -15.21 -8.65
C ALA A 29 1.58 -15.17 -9.83
N ALA A 30 2.41 -14.13 -9.87
CA ALA A 30 3.53 -13.98 -10.80
C ALA A 30 4.85 -13.84 -10.01
N ALA A 31 5.96 -13.47 -10.67
CA ALA A 31 7.25 -13.35 -10.00
C ALA A 31 7.35 -12.14 -9.05
N ASP A 32 6.54 -11.10 -9.27
CA ASP A 32 6.62 -9.80 -8.60
C ASP A 32 5.26 -9.26 -8.13
N TYR A 33 4.15 -9.92 -8.49
CA TYR A 33 2.82 -9.51 -8.08
C TYR A 33 1.90 -10.69 -7.77
N LEU A 34 0.86 -10.38 -7.00
CA LEU A 34 -0.28 -11.25 -6.70
C LEU A 34 -1.56 -10.59 -7.20
N VAL A 35 -2.52 -11.40 -7.64
CA VAL A 35 -3.89 -10.94 -7.92
C VAL A 35 -4.78 -11.39 -6.78
N LEU A 36 -5.39 -10.42 -6.09
CA LEU A 36 -6.39 -10.67 -5.06
C LEU A 36 -7.79 -10.43 -5.63
N GLU A 37 -8.69 -11.39 -5.47
CA GLU A 37 -10.11 -11.20 -5.76
C GLU A 37 -10.83 -10.63 -4.54
N VAL A 38 -11.55 -9.52 -4.75
CA VAL A 38 -12.42 -8.88 -3.75
C VAL A 38 -13.75 -8.55 -4.40
N GLY A 39 -14.81 -9.28 -4.01
CA GLY A 39 -16.16 -9.03 -4.51
C GLY A 39 -16.27 -9.12 -6.04
N GLY A 40 -15.53 -10.03 -6.68
CA GLY A 40 -15.50 -10.20 -8.14
C GLY A 40 -14.55 -9.24 -8.88
N LEU A 41 -13.79 -8.40 -8.18
CA LEU A 41 -12.75 -7.54 -8.76
C LEU A 41 -11.35 -8.09 -8.49
N GLY A 42 -10.53 -8.22 -9.53
CA GLY A 42 -9.14 -8.65 -9.42
C GLY A 42 -8.19 -7.46 -9.25
N PHE A 43 -7.54 -7.37 -8.10
CA PHE A 43 -6.54 -6.34 -7.79
C PHE A 43 -5.14 -6.89 -8.01
N ARG A 44 -4.42 -6.33 -8.98
CA ARG A 44 -2.99 -6.62 -9.18
C ARG A 44 -2.16 -5.82 -8.17
N ILE A 45 -1.48 -6.51 -7.27
CA ILE A 45 -0.70 -5.90 -6.19
C ILE A 45 0.73 -6.44 -6.25
N PHE A 46 1.69 -5.54 -6.46
CA PHE A 46 3.11 -5.86 -6.39
C PHE A 46 3.51 -6.15 -4.95
N VAL A 47 4.22 -7.25 -4.74
CA VAL A 47 4.68 -7.69 -3.42
C VAL A 47 6.12 -8.19 -3.54
N PRO A 48 6.91 -8.17 -2.45
CA PRO A 48 8.24 -8.76 -2.48
C PRO A 48 8.20 -10.22 -2.95
N PRO A 49 9.06 -10.66 -3.90
CA PRO A 49 9.06 -12.05 -4.41
C PRO A 49 9.16 -13.10 -3.30
N SER A 50 9.91 -12.79 -2.23
CA SER A 50 10.08 -13.64 -1.05
C SER A 50 8.78 -13.94 -0.28
N LYS A 51 7.70 -13.18 -0.54
CA LYS A 51 6.40 -13.34 0.11
C LYS A 51 5.34 -13.98 -0.78
N ILE A 52 5.59 -14.15 -2.07
CA ILE A 52 4.56 -14.57 -3.03
C ILE A 52 4.05 -15.97 -2.71
N GLU A 53 4.94 -16.95 -2.53
CA GLU A 53 4.52 -18.32 -2.21
C GLU A 53 3.74 -18.40 -0.89
N GLU A 54 4.22 -17.70 0.13
CA GLU A 54 3.55 -17.64 1.45
C GLU A 54 2.15 -17.05 1.35
N LEU A 55 1.98 -15.97 0.58
CA LEU A 55 0.70 -15.29 0.42
C LEU A 55 -0.26 -16.08 -0.48
N ALA A 56 0.23 -16.64 -1.59
CA ALA A 56 -0.57 -17.42 -2.53
C ALA A 56 -1.14 -18.71 -1.92
N ALA A 57 -0.46 -19.28 -0.93
CA ALA A 57 -0.94 -20.48 -0.23
C ALA A 57 -2.06 -20.18 0.81
N LYS A 58 -2.36 -18.90 1.10
CA LYS A 58 -3.36 -18.54 2.11
C LYS A 58 -4.75 -18.44 1.48
N PRO A 59 -5.81 -18.87 2.19
CA PRO A 59 -7.18 -18.76 1.71
C PRO A 59 -7.71 -17.31 1.71
N LEU A 60 -7.11 -16.44 2.52
CA LEU A 60 -7.45 -15.03 2.63
C LEU A 60 -6.20 -14.25 3.01
N VAL A 61 -5.96 -13.14 2.34
CA VAL A 61 -4.78 -12.30 2.53
C VAL A 61 -5.21 -10.85 2.68
N ARG A 62 -4.65 -10.17 3.69
CA ARG A 62 -4.74 -8.72 3.86
C ARG A 62 -3.38 -8.09 3.63
N LEU A 63 -3.32 -7.10 2.73
CA LEU A 63 -2.11 -6.34 2.44
C LEU A 63 -2.34 -4.86 2.68
N HIS A 64 -1.39 -4.21 3.34
CA HIS A 64 -1.31 -2.77 3.44
C HIS A 64 -0.84 -2.19 2.11
N ILE A 65 -1.54 -1.19 1.59
CA ILE A 65 -1.34 -0.70 0.23
C ILE A 65 -0.62 0.65 0.22
N HIS A 66 0.37 0.76 -0.65
CA HIS A 66 0.85 2.02 -1.17
C HIS A 66 0.50 2.12 -2.65
N MET A 67 -0.29 3.13 -3.01
CA MET A 67 -0.64 3.39 -4.40
C MET A 67 0.32 4.45 -4.96
N VAL A 68 0.99 4.11 -6.05
CA VAL A 68 1.82 5.05 -6.81
C VAL A 68 1.08 5.38 -8.10
N VAL A 69 0.82 6.68 -8.31
CA VAL A 69 0.18 7.21 -9.50
C VAL A 69 1.23 7.95 -10.30
N ARG A 70 1.44 7.52 -11.54
CA ARG A 70 2.27 8.17 -12.56
C ARG A 70 1.37 8.67 -13.69
N GLU A 71 1.93 9.38 -14.66
CA GLU A 71 1.18 9.85 -15.84
C GLU A 71 0.59 8.70 -16.67
N ASP A 72 1.26 7.56 -16.72
CA ASP A 72 0.93 6.43 -17.59
C ASP A 72 0.46 5.18 -16.84
N SER A 73 0.52 5.18 -15.51
CA SER A 73 0.33 3.97 -14.72
C SER A 73 -0.15 4.23 -13.29
N ILE A 74 -0.91 3.26 -12.78
CA ILE A 74 -1.34 3.20 -11.38
C ILE A 74 -0.89 1.85 -10.86
N ASN A 75 0.04 1.86 -9.90
CA ASN A 75 0.60 0.65 -9.32
C ASN A 75 0.22 0.55 -7.84
N LEU A 76 -0.19 -0.64 -7.42
CA LEU A 76 -0.44 -0.96 -6.03
C LEU A 76 0.72 -1.80 -5.50
N TYR A 77 1.37 -1.33 -4.45
CA TYR A 77 2.40 -2.07 -3.71
C TYR A 77 1.81 -2.54 -2.39
N GLY A 78 1.89 -3.84 -2.12
CA GLY A 78 1.32 -4.50 -0.96
C GLY A 78 2.37 -4.99 0.02
N PHE A 79 2.09 -4.83 1.31
CA PHE A 79 2.95 -5.25 2.40
C PHE A 79 2.16 -6.05 3.45
N ALA A 80 2.80 -7.04 4.06
CA ALA A 80 2.15 -7.90 5.05
C ALA A 80 1.97 -7.17 6.41
N SER A 81 2.77 -6.12 6.65
CA SER A 81 2.69 -5.30 7.85
C SER A 81 2.83 -3.81 7.56
N GLU A 82 2.33 -2.99 8.47
CA GLU A 82 2.47 -1.52 8.41
C GLU A 82 3.93 -1.07 8.59
N ALA A 83 4.75 -1.84 9.31
CA ALA A 83 6.17 -1.57 9.47
C ALA A 83 6.94 -1.70 8.14
N GLU A 84 6.66 -2.75 7.37
CA GLU A 84 7.21 -2.94 6.02
C GLU A 84 6.80 -1.80 5.07
N LEU A 85 5.53 -1.42 5.10
CA LEU A 85 5.01 -0.29 4.32
C LEU A 85 5.70 1.03 4.70
N THR A 86 5.92 1.25 5.99
CA THR A 86 6.59 2.46 6.49
C THR A 86 8.04 2.51 6.02
N ALA A 87 8.77 1.40 6.13
CA ALA A 87 10.14 1.29 5.62
C ALA A 87 10.20 1.55 4.12
N PHE A 88 9.29 0.97 3.33
CA PHE A 88 9.20 1.22 1.90
C PHE A 88 8.95 2.69 1.57
N ARG A 89 8.00 3.34 2.25
CA ARG A 89 7.70 4.77 2.07
C ARG A 89 8.92 5.66 2.36
N GLN A 90 9.69 5.34 3.38
CA GLN A 90 10.93 6.07 3.69
C GLN A 90 11.95 5.92 2.57
N LEU A 91 12.13 4.72 2.03
CA LEU A 91 13.08 4.45 0.94
C LEU A 91 12.75 5.26 -0.31
N ILE A 92 11.50 5.19 -0.79
CA ILE A 92 11.08 5.92 -2.01
C ILE A 92 11.12 7.44 -1.83
N THR A 93 10.93 7.94 -0.60
CA THR A 93 10.99 9.38 -0.30
C THR A 93 12.42 9.92 -0.40
N VAL A 94 13.41 9.17 0.08
CA VAL A 94 14.82 9.58 0.07
C VAL A 94 15.42 9.52 -1.34
N SER A 95 14.96 8.60 -2.18
CA SER A 95 15.54 8.41 -3.50
C SER A 95 15.19 9.52 -4.50
N GLY A 96 14.08 10.27 -4.32
CA GLY A 96 13.56 11.16 -5.36
C GLY A 96 13.18 10.45 -6.68
N ILE A 97 13.43 9.15 -6.77
CA ILE A 97 12.99 8.23 -7.81
C ILE A 97 11.64 7.69 -7.33
N GLY A 98 10.65 8.56 -7.45
CA GLY A 98 9.24 8.25 -7.34
C GLY A 98 8.79 7.65 -8.64
#